data_AF-A0AAV5N0I1-F1
#
_entry.id   AF-A0AAV5N0I1-F1
#
_cell.length_a   1.000
_cell.length_b   1.000
_cell.length_c   1.000
_cell.angle_alpha   90.00
_cell.angle_beta   90.00
_cell.angle_gamma   90.00
#
_symmetry.space_group_name_H-M   'P 1'
#
loop_
_entity.id
_entity.type
_entity.pdbx_description
1 polymer ?
#
loop_
_entity_poly.entity_id
_entity_poly.type
_entity_poly.pdbx_seq_one_letter_code
_entity_poly.pdbx_strand_id
1 'polypeptide(L)'
;MNAKWLIKLFALPLTLFMGSTGAQETNGTALAELKEIYELVMDPNQMFSISKTLGRLEIIEPTIQTHDTAALGKLLFLRSFVQSKANRDEEALSVGLEALKIDDQTPFLSDEDKEILIHWLTESAKNEGNWQTAVELYERRLPLAGKYDEGQRLGLRSEMAYCLHEAGRYDDARAQNEDILTQGETLYGQGSERLLSVITNLAQNFYMLKQYDRAQALLERRLAIAKAHNEEWDIDDSLFQLGVLAFEQGQNAQAESLMKQRLALAKESGDADRMMDAEEALQILYEKMGQR
;
A
#
# COMPACT_ATOMS: atom_id res chain seq x y z
N MET A 1 44.94 37.41 -25.02
CA MET A 1 45.41 36.26 -25.82
C MET A 1 44.17 35.46 -26.18
N ASN A 2 43.66 35.37 -27.41
CA ASN A 2 44.30 35.03 -28.72
C ASN A 2 45.18 33.78 -28.53
N ALA A 3 44.98 32.60 -29.16
CA ALA A 3 44.71 32.25 -30.57
C ALA A 3 44.32 30.74 -30.68
N LYS A 4 43.81 30.10 -31.76
CA LYS A 4 43.27 30.46 -33.12
C LYS A 4 42.61 29.19 -33.77
N TRP A 5 41.63 29.37 -34.68
CA TRP A 5 41.18 28.58 -35.87
C TRP A 5 41.40 27.03 -35.97
N LEU A 6 40.46 26.19 -36.48
CA LEU A 6 39.94 26.14 -37.86
C LEU A 6 38.69 25.24 -38.08
N ILE A 7 37.64 25.82 -38.68
CA ILE A 7 36.79 25.36 -39.81
C ILE A 7 36.57 23.84 -40.05
N LYS A 8 35.29 23.43 -40.08
CA LYS A 8 34.66 22.79 -41.27
C LYS A 8 33.12 22.92 -41.28
N LEU A 9 32.59 23.74 -42.18
CA LEU A 9 31.24 23.56 -42.68
C LEU A 9 31.20 22.26 -43.49
N PHE A 10 30.19 21.43 -43.27
CA PHE A 10 29.68 20.54 -44.30
C PHE A 10 28.24 20.94 -44.62
N ALA A 11 28.05 21.47 -45.83
CA ALA A 11 26.74 21.49 -46.46
C ALA A 11 26.51 20.10 -47.08
N LEU A 12 25.42 19.43 -46.69
CA LEU A 12 24.84 18.25 -47.33
C LEU A 12 23.31 18.32 -47.12
N PRO A 13 22.48 17.63 -47.93
CA PRO A 13 21.63 18.41 -48.82
C PRO A 13 20.13 18.26 -48.56
N LEU A 14 19.39 19.15 -49.21
CA LEU A 14 18.08 18.94 -49.85
C LEU A 14 17.34 17.63 -49.49
N THR A 15 16.30 17.80 -48.66
CA THR A 15 15.08 16.97 -48.56
C THR A 15 15.03 15.68 -49.40
N LEU A 16 15.19 14.54 -48.75
CA LEU A 16 14.68 13.25 -49.23
C LEU A 16 13.38 12.94 -48.47
N PHE A 17 12.25 13.29 -49.09
CA PHE A 17 10.91 12.98 -48.56
C PHE A 17 10.57 11.52 -48.88
N MET A 18 11.12 10.60 -48.08
CA MET A 18 10.82 9.15 -48.08
C MET A 18 10.73 8.68 -46.63
N GLY A 19 9.57 8.33 -46.08
CA GLY A 19 8.22 8.56 -46.57
C GLY A 19 7.27 8.55 -45.36
N SER A 20 6.29 9.46 -45.32
CA SER A 20 5.34 9.54 -44.20
C SER A 20 4.55 8.25 -44.00
N THR A 21 4.34 7.48 -45.08
CA THR A 21 3.66 6.18 -45.06
C THR A 21 4.38 5.14 -44.19
N GLY A 22 5.71 5.01 -44.33
CA GLY A 22 6.48 4.01 -43.58
C GLY A 22 6.52 4.29 -42.08
N ALA A 23 6.69 5.56 -41.68
CA ALA A 23 6.67 5.96 -40.27
C ALA A 23 5.26 5.84 -39.64
N GLN A 24 4.20 6.08 -40.43
CA GLN A 24 2.82 5.87 -39.98
C GLN A 24 2.49 4.37 -39.83
N GLU A 25 3.00 3.52 -40.72
CA GLU A 25 2.84 2.06 -40.68
C GLU A 25 3.58 1.44 -39.48
N THR A 26 4.82 1.87 -39.19
CA THR A 26 5.54 1.42 -37.99
C THR A 26 4.87 1.88 -36.69
N ASN A 27 4.36 3.12 -36.62
CA ASN A 27 3.63 3.59 -35.45
C ASN A 27 2.30 2.83 -35.26
N GLY A 28 1.53 2.62 -36.33
CA GLY A 28 0.30 1.83 -36.28
C GLY A 28 0.54 0.38 -35.82
N THR A 29 1.68 -0.21 -36.18
CA THR A 29 2.09 -1.54 -35.72
C THR A 29 2.43 -1.54 -34.23
N ALA A 30 3.17 -0.54 -33.74
CA ALA A 30 3.50 -0.40 -32.31
C ALA A 30 2.25 -0.19 -31.43
N LEU A 31 1.27 0.57 -31.92
CA LEU A 31 -0.02 0.79 -31.23
C LEU A 31 -0.90 -0.47 -31.20
N ALA A 32 -0.86 -1.30 -32.25
CA ALA A 32 -1.56 -2.59 -32.26
C ALA A 32 -0.93 -3.58 -31.25
N GLU A 33 0.41 -3.69 -31.25
CA GLU A 33 1.17 -4.50 -30.29
C GLU A 33 0.92 -4.05 -28.83
N LEU A 34 0.87 -2.73 -28.57
CA LEU A 34 0.52 -2.19 -27.26
C LEU A 34 -0.88 -2.61 -26.80
N LYS A 35 -1.86 -2.63 -27.72
CA LYS A 35 -3.23 -3.08 -27.44
C LYS A 35 -3.27 -4.58 -27.14
N GLU A 36 -2.55 -5.41 -27.88
CA GLU A 36 -2.45 -6.85 -27.60
C GLU A 36 -1.79 -7.14 -26.25
N ILE A 37 -0.78 -6.35 -25.85
CA ILE A 37 -0.17 -6.47 -24.52
C ILE A 37 -1.17 -6.07 -23.43
N TYR A 38 -1.94 -5.00 -23.62
CA TYR A 38 -3.02 -4.63 -22.70
C TYR A 38 -4.03 -5.77 -22.51
N GLU A 39 -4.56 -6.32 -23.62
CA GLU A 39 -5.56 -7.40 -23.58
C GLU A 39 -5.02 -8.66 -22.89
N LEU A 40 -3.74 -9.01 -23.12
CA LEU A 40 -3.05 -10.13 -22.47
C LEU A 40 -2.80 -9.93 -20.97
N VAL A 41 -2.44 -8.71 -20.55
CA VAL A 41 -2.00 -8.42 -19.17
C VAL A 41 -3.18 -8.13 -18.24
N MET A 42 -4.27 -7.62 -18.80
CA MET A 42 -5.47 -7.21 -18.04
C MET A 42 -6.57 -8.29 -17.99
N ASP A 43 -6.47 -9.40 -18.75
CA ASP A 43 -7.38 -10.54 -18.59
C ASP A 43 -7.04 -11.34 -17.30
N PRO A 44 -7.90 -11.35 -16.27
CA PRO A 44 -7.64 -12.08 -15.02
C PRO A 44 -7.61 -13.61 -15.20
N ASN A 45 -8.05 -14.13 -16.35
CA ASN A 45 -8.07 -15.57 -16.66
C ASN A 45 -6.83 -16.03 -17.43
N GLN A 46 -5.97 -15.10 -17.87
CA GLN A 46 -4.81 -15.40 -18.72
C GLN A 46 -3.49 -15.25 -17.97
N MET A 47 -2.63 -16.26 -18.06
CA MET A 47 -1.23 -16.14 -17.60
C MET A 47 -0.36 -15.56 -18.71
N PHE A 48 0.48 -14.58 -18.36
CA PHE A 48 1.51 -14.03 -19.23
C PHE A 48 2.92 -14.26 -18.67
N SER A 49 3.94 -14.12 -19.53
CA SER A 49 5.34 -14.24 -19.13
C SER A 49 5.93 -12.85 -18.93
N ILE A 50 6.31 -12.52 -17.70
CA ILE A 50 6.89 -11.21 -17.31
C ILE A 50 8.02 -10.80 -18.27
N SER A 51 9.04 -11.65 -18.43
CA SER A 51 10.21 -11.32 -19.27
C SER A 51 9.86 -11.12 -20.75
N LYS A 52 8.97 -11.95 -21.32
CA LYS A 52 8.51 -11.75 -22.70
C LYS A 52 7.71 -10.46 -22.84
N THR A 53 6.84 -10.16 -21.88
CA THR A 53 5.98 -8.97 -21.92
C THR A 53 6.78 -7.68 -21.80
N LEU A 54 7.74 -7.63 -20.87
CA LEU A 54 8.66 -6.49 -20.76
C LEU A 54 9.49 -6.31 -22.05
N GLY A 55 9.99 -7.39 -22.64
CA GLY A 55 10.71 -7.33 -23.92
C GLY A 55 9.85 -6.82 -25.09
N ARG A 56 8.56 -7.20 -25.15
CA ARG A 56 7.61 -6.63 -26.13
C ARG A 56 7.46 -5.12 -25.94
N LEU A 57 7.28 -4.65 -24.70
CA LEU A 57 7.17 -3.22 -24.37
C LEU A 57 8.44 -2.44 -24.70
N GLU A 58 9.63 -3.00 -24.43
CA GLU A 58 10.94 -2.41 -24.76
C GLU A 58 11.13 -2.23 -26.28
N ILE A 59 10.67 -3.19 -27.10
CA ILE A 59 10.77 -3.12 -28.57
C ILE A 59 9.95 -1.97 -29.16
N ILE A 60 8.75 -1.70 -28.63
CA ILE A 60 7.83 -0.69 -29.19
C ILE A 60 8.05 0.72 -28.64
N GLU A 61 8.65 0.87 -27.45
CA GLU A 61 8.83 2.15 -26.76
C GLU A 61 9.50 3.26 -27.61
N PRO A 62 10.63 3.04 -28.31
CA PRO A 62 11.27 4.11 -29.09
C PRO A 62 10.38 4.66 -30.22
N THR A 63 9.49 3.82 -30.76
CA THR A 63 8.53 4.21 -31.80
C THR A 63 7.40 5.04 -31.19
N ILE A 64 6.86 4.62 -30.05
CA ILE A 64 5.77 5.30 -29.36
C ILE A 64 6.21 6.65 -28.77
N GLN A 65 7.35 6.68 -28.07
CA GLN A 65 7.89 7.86 -27.38
C GLN A 65 8.07 9.07 -28.30
N THR A 66 8.33 8.83 -29.58
CA THR A 66 8.59 9.87 -30.59
C THR A 66 7.33 10.38 -31.30
N HIS A 67 6.16 9.75 -31.11
CA HIS A 67 4.95 10.02 -31.88
C HIS A 67 3.68 10.25 -31.03
N ASP A 68 3.54 9.63 -29.86
CA ASP A 68 2.31 9.67 -29.07
C ASP A 68 2.57 9.60 -27.55
N THR A 69 2.36 10.72 -26.88
CA THR A 69 2.52 10.87 -25.42
C THR A 69 1.49 10.05 -24.63
N ALA A 70 0.25 9.90 -25.12
CA ALA A 70 -0.78 9.13 -24.45
C ALA A 70 -0.51 7.62 -24.58
N ALA A 71 -0.02 7.17 -25.74
CA ALA A 71 0.44 5.79 -25.90
C ALA A 71 1.70 5.49 -25.08
N LEU A 72 2.62 6.45 -24.91
CA LEU A 72 3.75 6.32 -23.98
C LEU A 72 3.25 6.12 -22.55
N GLY A 73 2.29 6.92 -22.11
CA GLY A 73 1.64 6.74 -20.80
C GLY A 73 1.03 5.34 -20.63
N LYS A 74 0.34 4.81 -21.64
CA LYS A 74 -0.21 3.43 -21.63
C LYS A 74 0.88 2.35 -21.56
N LEU A 75 1.99 2.55 -22.25
CA LEU A 75 3.15 1.66 -22.21
C LEU A 75 3.78 1.63 -20.81
N LEU A 76 3.97 2.80 -20.20
CA LEU A 76 4.51 2.92 -18.85
C LEU A 76 3.57 2.36 -17.79
N PHE A 77 2.25 2.53 -17.94
CA PHE A 77 1.22 1.86 -17.13
C PHE A 77 1.36 0.34 -17.17
N LEU A 78 1.39 -0.28 -18.36
CA LEU A 78 1.53 -1.72 -18.52
C LEU A 78 2.88 -2.23 -17.99
N ARG A 79 3.95 -1.45 -18.19
CA ARG A 79 5.28 -1.76 -17.63
C ARG A 79 5.25 -1.75 -16.10
N SER A 80 4.61 -0.74 -15.48
CA SER A 80 4.46 -0.65 -14.01
C SER A 80 3.72 -1.87 -13.46
N PHE A 81 2.57 -2.22 -14.05
CA PHE A 81 1.80 -3.41 -13.66
C PHE A 81 2.63 -4.69 -13.74
N VAL A 82 3.34 -4.91 -14.86
CA VAL A 82 4.16 -6.12 -15.07
C VAL A 82 5.36 -6.17 -14.12
N GLN A 83 5.95 -5.03 -13.76
CA GLN A 83 7.02 -4.95 -12.77
C GLN A 83 6.49 -5.20 -11.34
N SER A 84 5.32 -4.67 -10.97
CA SER A 84 4.69 -4.94 -9.67
C SER A 84 4.37 -6.44 -9.52
N LYS A 85 3.85 -7.08 -10.58
CA LYS A 85 3.66 -8.55 -10.64
C LYS A 85 4.95 -9.35 -10.58
N ALA A 86 6.11 -8.71 -10.77
CA ALA A 86 7.43 -9.30 -10.67
C ALA A 86 8.12 -9.04 -9.32
N ASN A 87 7.44 -8.37 -8.37
CA ASN A 87 8.00 -7.84 -7.13
C ASN A 87 9.22 -6.94 -7.39
N ARG A 88 9.12 -6.09 -8.42
CA ARG A 88 10.11 -5.10 -8.82
C ARG A 88 9.59 -3.72 -8.52
N ASP A 89 9.47 -3.44 -7.23
CA ASP A 89 8.67 -2.33 -6.71
C ASP A 89 9.30 -0.97 -6.99
N GLU A 90 10.62 -0.79 -6.82
CA GLU A 90 11.35 0.41 -7.27
C GLU A 90 11.10 0.74 -8.76
N GLU A 91 11.26 -0.23 -9.67
CA GLU A 91 11.05 0.01 -11.10
C GLU A 91 9.57 0.24 -11.45
N ALA A 92 8.65 -0.45 -10.76
CA ALA A 92 7.21 -0.28 -10.93
C ALA A 92 6.74 1.12 -10.52
N LEU A 93 7.25 1.62 -9.38
CA LEU A 93 7.02 2.98 -8.88
C LEU A 93 7.51 4.02 -9.87
N SER A 94 8.77 3.91 -10.30
CA SER A 94 9.41 4.87 -11.18
C SER A 94 8.61 5.11 -12.46
N VAL A 95 8.27 4.04 -13.19
CA VAL A 95 7.57 4.17 -14.48
C VAL A 95 6.07 4.45 -14.32
N GLY A 96 5.42 3.95 -13.27
CA GLY A 96 3.99 4.17 -13.06
C GLY A 96 3.66 5.56 -12.52
N LEU A 97 4.53 6.17 -11.71
CA LEU A 97 4.41 7.58 -11.33
C LEU A 97 4.61 8.50 -12.55
N GLU A 98 5.48 8.13 -13.50
CA GLU A 98 5.58 8.83 -14.78
C GLU A 98 4.31 8.66 -15.63
N ALA A 99 3.73 7.46 -15.69
CA ALA A 99 2.45 7.21 -16.36
C ALA A 99 1.30 8.07 -15.77
N LEU A 100 1.19 8.16 -14.44
CA LEU A 100 0.21 9.03 -13.78
C LEU A 100 0.46 10.51 -14.08
N LYS A 101 1.71 10.97 -14.07
CA LYS A 101 2.08 12.34 -14.42
C LYS A 101 1.73 12.69 -15.87
N ILE A 102 1.86 11.73 -16.80
CA ILE A 102 1.40 11.90 -18.18
C ILE A 102 -0.13 12.00 -18.22
N ASP A 103 -0.85 11.15 -17.48
CA ASP A 103 -2.32 11.16 -17.46
C ASP A 103 -2.88 12.47 -16.87
N ASP A 104 -2.24 13.00 -15.82
CA ASP A 104 -2.58 14.29 -15.22
C ASP A 104 -2.42 15.48 -16.20
N GLN A 105 -1.59 15.33 -17.24
CA GLN A 105 -1.35 16.35 -18.29
C GLN A 105 -2.13 16.07 -19.58
N THR A 106 -2.38 14.82 -19.91
CA THR A 106 -3.04 14.35 -21.13
C THR A 106 -3.80 13.06 -20.79
N PRO A 107 -5.04 13.16 -20.29
CA PRO A 107 -5.79 12.01 -19.81
C PRO A 107 -5.95 10.91 -20.87
N PHE A 108 -5.56 9.69 -20.52
CA PHE A 108 -5.53 8.53 -21.41
C PHE A 108 -5.99 7.23 -20.76
N LEU A 109 -5.98 7.15 -19.43
CA LEU A 109 -6.52 6.04 -18.63
C LEU A 109 -8.03 6.20 -18.42
N SER A 110 -8.75 5.08 -18.37
CA SER A 110 -10.08 5.08 -17.75
C SER A 110 -9.95 5.24 -16.23
N ASP A 111 -11.04 5.60 -15.54
CA ASP A 111 -11.04 5.63 -14.06
C ASP A 111 -10.72 4.25 -13.46
N GLU A 112 -11.08 3.16 -14.16
CA GLU A 112 -10.76 1.78 -13.75
C GLU A 112 -9.27 1.46 -13.92
N ASP A 113 -8.67 1.76 -15.08
CA ASP A 113 -7.23 1.57 -15.30
C ASP A 113 -6.39 2.41 -14.35
N LYS A 114 -6.85 3.64 -14.08
CA LYS A 114 -6.23 4.56 -13.12
C LYS A 114 -6.31 4.02 -11.71
N GLU A 115 -7.44 3.45 -11.30
CA GLU A 115 -7.58 2.79 -10.01
C GLU A 115 -6.62 1.58 -9.89
N ILE A 116 -6.51 0.78 -10.95
CA ILE A 116 -5.60 -0.38 -11.02
C ILE A 116 -4.13 0.09 -10.90
N LEU A 117 -3.71 1.10 -11.68
CA LEU A 117 -2.35 1.65 -11.61
C LEU A 117 -2.05 2.18 -10.22
N ILE A 118 -2.94 2.99 -9.65
CA ILE A 118 -2.76 3.56 -8.31
C ILE A 118 -2.70 2.45 -7.26
N HIS A 119 -3.52 1.40 -7.35
CA HIS A 119 -3.45 0.27 -6.43
C HIS A 119 -2.08 -0.42 -6.45
N TRP A 120 -1.57 -0.80 -7.63
CA TRP A 120 -0.26 -1.47 -7.74
C TRP A 120 0.88 -0.56 -7.27
N LEU A 121 0.86 0.72 -7.64
CA LEU A 121 1.81 1.71 -7.11
C LEU A 121 1.72 1.87 -5.59
N THR A 122 0.53 1.73 -4.99
CA THR A 122 0.37 1.84 -3.54
C THR A 122 1.01 0.65 -2.83
N GLU A 123 0.82 -0.57 -3.35
CA GLU A 123 1.48 -1.76 -2.80
C GLU A 123 3.01 -1.70 -2.99
N SER A 124 3.50 -1.32 -4.17
CA SER A 124 4.93 -1.12 -4.38
C SER A 124 5.51 -0.01 -3.48
N ALA A 125 4.77 1.07 -3.23
CA ALA A 125 5.18 2.11 -2.28
C ALA A 125 5.27 1.59 -0.84
N LYS A 126 4.31 0.76 -0.40
CA LYS A 126 4.33 0.10 0.92
C LYS A 126 5.54 -0.84 1.05
N ASN A 127 5.83 -1.65 0.02
CA ASN A 127 6.95 -2.60 0.03
C ASN A 127 8.31 -1.90 0.13
N GLU A 128 8.49 -0.78 -0.57
CA GLU A 128 9.71 0.06 -0.49
C GLU A 128 9.77 0.95 0.76
N GLY A 129 8.79 0.89 1.67
CA GLY A 129 8.70 1.77 2.85
C GLY A 129 8.43 3.25 2.52
N ASN A 130 8.00 3.55 1.30
CA ASN A 130 7.65 4.89 0.82
C ASN A 130 6.24 5.30 1.27
N TRP A 131 5.99 5.26 2.59
CA TRP A 131 4.67 5.42 3.20
C TRP A 131 3.97 6.73 2.83
N GLN A 132 4.70 7.85 2.73
CA GLN A 132 4.12 9.13 2.30
C GLN A 132 3.60 9.08 0.85
N THR A 133 4.32 8.40 -0.06
CA THR A 133 3.85 8.16 -1.44
C THR A 133 2.60 7.25 -1.43
N ALA A 134 2.55 6.23 -0.57
CA ALA A 134 1.38 5.37 -0.44
C ALA A 134 0.14 6.15 0.05
N VAL A 135 0.31 7.10 0.97
CA VAL A 135 -0.77 8.01 1.42
C VAL A 135 -1.27 8.88 0.26
N GLU A 136 -0.38 9.53 -0.49
CA GLU A 136 -0.74 10.37 -1.64
C GLU A 136 -1.46 9.57 -2.74
N LEU A 137 -1.06 8.31 -2.95
CA LEU A 137 -1.74 7.40 -3.88
C LEU A 137 -3.12 6.99 -3.37
N TYR A 138 -3.31 6.73 -2.07
CA TYR A 138 -4.63 6.49 -1.50
C TYR A 138 -5.56 7.69 -1.61
N GLU A 139 -5.06 8.92 -1.40
CA GLU A 139 -5.81 10.17 -1.61
C GLU A 139 -6.30 10.30 -3.06
N ARG A 140 -5.50 9.85 -4.04
CA ARG A 140 -5.90 9.78 -5.46
C ARG A 140 -6.87 8.63 -5.77
N ARG A 141 -6.81 7.52 -5.02
CA ARG A 141 -7.67 6.34 -5.24
C ARG A 141 -9.08 6.51 -4.71
N LEU A 142 -9.25 7.14 -3.54
CA LEU A 142 -10.53 7.26 -2.86
C LEU A 142 -11.67 7.87 -3.74
N PRO A 143 -11.43 8.91 -4.56
CA PRO A 143 -12.45 9.42 -5.49
C PRO A 143 -12.85 8.44 -6.60
N LEU A 144 -11.97 7.52 -6.99
CA LEU A 144 -12.20 6.50 -8.04
C LEU A 144 -12.99 5.29 -7.51
N ALA A 145 -13.10 5.14 -6.19
CA ALA A 145 -13.80 4.04 -5.52
C ALA A 145 -15.35 4.11 -5.65
N GLY A 146 -15.89 4.63 -6.75
CA GLY A 146 -17.32 4.80 -6.98
C GLY A 146 -18.10 3.47 -6.98
N LYS A 147 -17.47 2.37 -7.44
CA LYS A 147 -18.02 1.00 -7.44
C LYS A 147 -18.04 0.32 -6.06
N TYR A 148 -17.36 0.89 -5.07
CA TYR A 148 -17.21 0.30 -3.74
C TYR A 148 -18.44 0.59 -2.88
N ASP A 149 -18.89 -0.40 -2.12
CA ASP A 149 -19.89 -0.18 -1.05
C ASP A 149 -19.28 0.57 0.15
N GLU A 150 -20.11 0.98 1.09
CA GLU A 150 -19.69 1.75 2.27
C GLU A 150 -18.63 1.00 3.11
N GLY A 151 -18.79 -0.31 3.30
CA GLY A 151 -17.86 -1.13 4.05
C GLY A 151 -16.52 -1.30 3.35
N GLN A 152 -16.53 -1.49 2.03
CA GLN A 152 -15.31 -1.55 1.23
C GLN A 152 -14.57 -0.20 1.18
N ARG A 153 -15.30 0.93 1.19
CA ARG A 153 -14.70 2.28 1.32
C ARG A 153 -14.08 2.49 2.69
N LEU A 154 -14.70 2.02 3.78
CA LEU A 154 -14.10 2.04 5.11
C LEU A 154 -12.80 1.21 5.14
N GLY A 155 -12.80 0.02 4.53
CA GLY A 155 -11.58 -0.79 4.37
C GLY A 155 -10.45 -0.04 3.65
N LEU A 156 -10.76 0.58 2.50
CA LEU A 156 -9.79 1.38 1.74
C LEU A 156 -9.23 2.57 2.54
N ARG A 157 -10.04 3.18 3.41
CA ARG A 157 -9.60 4.24 4.32
C ARG A 157 -8.77 3.74 5.49
N SER A 158 -9.04 2.54 6.01
CA SER A 158 -8.23 1.91 7.06
C SER A 158 -6.79 1.65 6.57
N GLU A 159 -6.62 1.21 5.32
CA GLU A 159 -5.31 1.03 4.70
C GLU A 159 -4.54 2.36 4.57
N MET A 160 -5.24 3.45 4.20
CA MET A 160 -4.66 4.79 4.18
C MET A 160 -4.28 5.27 5.59
N ALA A 161 -5.11 5.01 6.59
CA ALA A 161 -4.85 5.37 7.99
C ALA A 161 -3.67 4.58 8.58
N TYR A 162 -3.47 3.32 8.15
CA TYR A 162 -2.26 2.55 8.43
C TYR A 162 -1.02 3.20 7.78
N CYS A 163 -1.08 3.56 6.49
CA CYS A 163 0.04 4.24 5.83
C CYS A 163 0.36 5.61 6.45
N LEU A 164 -0.64 6.34 6.97
CA LEU A 164 -0.43 7.56 7.76
C LEU A 164 0.30 7.27 9.08
N HIS A 165 0.03 6.14 9.75
CA HIS A 165 0.77 5.71 10.94
C HIS A 165 2.25 5.47 10.60
N GLU A 166 2.52 4.65 9.58
CA GLU A 166 3.89 4.30 9.17
C GLU A 166 4.68 5.52 8.65
N ALA A 167 4.00 6.50 8.03
CA ALA A 167 4.58 7.80 7.67
C ALA A 167 4.84 8.73 8.87
N GLY A 168 4.56 8.30 10.11
CA GLY A 168 4.72 9.10 11.33
C GLY A 168 3.65 10.18 11.54
N ARG A 169 2.61 10.22 10.71
CA ARG A 169 1.50 11.20 10.74
C ARG A 169 0.41 10.75 11.72
N TYR A 170 0.78 10.49 12.97
CA TYR A 170 -0.09 9.84 13.97
C TYR A 170 -1.38 10.62 14.29
N ASP A 171 -1.35 11.96 14.28
CA ASP A 171 -2.55 12.80 14.47
C ASP A 171 -3.57 12.66 13.32
N ASP A 172 -3.08 12.56 12.08
CA ASP A 172 -3.90 12.37 10.88
C ASP A 172 -4.46 10.93 10.85
N ALA A 173 -3.61 9.94 11.15
CA ALA A 173 -4.01 8.54 11.28
C ALA A 173 -5.11 8.36 12.35
N ARG A 174 -4.95 8.98 13.53
CA ARG A 174 -5.97 9.02 14.58
C ARG A 174 -7.27 9.61 14.04
N ALA A 175 -7.22 10.79 13.42
CA ALA A 175 -8.43 11.47 12.94
C ALA A 175 -9.19 10.65 11.89
N GLN A 176 -8.47 9.95 10.99
CA GLN A 176 -9.08 9.01 10.06
C GLN A 176 -9.71 7.81 10.80
N ASN A 177 -8.99 7.17 11.72
CA ASN A 177 -9.48 6.00 12.45
C ASN A 177 -10.65 6.32 13.41
N GLU A 178 -10.73 7.52 14.01
CA GLU A 178 -11.87 7.98 14.81
C GLU A 178 -13.16 8.08 13.96
N ASP A 179 -13.05 8.60 12.74
CA ASP A 179 -14.18 8.69 11.80
C ASP A 179 -14.54 7.34 11.17
N ILE A 180 -13.55 6.50 10.80
CA ILE A 180 -13.78 5.12 10.35
C ILE A 180 -14.51 4.30 11.44
N LEU A 181 -14.09 4.42 12.71
CA LEU A 181 -14.75 3.76 13.83
C LEU A 181 -16.20 4.27 13.98
N THR A 182 -16.44 5.58 13.90
CA THR A 182 -17.78 6.16 14.01
C THR A 182 -18.73 5.67 12.90
N GLN A 183 -18.24 5.60 11.65
CA GLN A 183 -19.02 5.09 10.52
C GLN A 183 -19.21 3.57 10.61
N GLY A 184 -18.17 2.82 10.99
CA GLY A 184 -18.24 1.38 11.21
C GLY A 184 -19.20 0.99 12.34
N GLU A 185 -19.26 1.75 13.43
CA GLU A 185 -20.25 1.57 14.50
C GLU A 185 -21.68 1.75 14.00
N THR A 186 -21.89 2.70 13.09
CA THR A 186 -23.20 2.96 12.47
C THR A 186 -23.60 1.83 11.52
N LEU A 187 -22.64 1.31 10.75
CA LEU A 187 -22.87 0.29 9.71
C LEU A 187 -22.95 -1.14 10.25
N TYR A 188 -22.16 -1.48 11.28
CA TYR A 188 -22.04 -2.85 11.81
C TYR A 188 -22.51 -3.02 13.27
N GLY A 189 -22.69 -1.92 14.00
CA GLY A 189 -23.00 -1.93 15.43
C GLY A 189 -21.75 -1.95 16.32
N GLN A 190 -21.85 -1.31 17.50
CA GLN A 190 -20.70 -1.02 18.38
C GLN A 190 -19.91 -2.23 18.90
N GLY A 191 -20.54 -3.40 18.91
CA GLY A 191 -19.96 -4.67 19.37
C GLY A 191 -19.58 -5.64 18.23
N SER A 192 -19.49 -5.18 16.99
CA SER A 192 -19.11 -6.03 15.85
C SER A 192 -17.61 -6.35 15.84
N GLU A 193 -17.25 -7.62 15.61
CA GLU A 193 -15.87 -8.09 15.34
C GLU A 193 -15.18 -7.29 14.21
N ARG A 194 -15.94 -6.78 13.23
CA ARG A 194 -15.44 -5.95 12.13
C ARG A 194 -14.80 -4.63 12.57
N LEU A 195 -14.97 -4.24 13.83
CA LEU A 195 -14.34 -3.04 14.40
C LEU A 195 -12.98 -3.32 15.07
N LEU A 196 -12.60 -4.58 15.27
CA LEU A 196 -11.39 -4.95 16.02
C LEU A 196 -10.13 -4.30 15.43
N SER A 197 -9.97 -4.33 14.11
CA SER A 197 -8.80 -3.74 13.42
C SER A 197 -8.70 -2.22 13.55
N VAL A 198 -9.78 -1.47 13.31
CA VAL A 198 -9.77 -0.01 13.46
C VAL A 198 -9.59 0.41 14.93
N ILE A 199 -10.12 -0.37 15.89
CA ILE A 199 -9.90 -0.13 17.32
C ILE A 199 -8.41 -0.34 17.68
N THR A 200 -7.77 -1.40 17.17
CA THR A 200 -6.31 -1.62 17.33
C THR A 200 -5.51 -0.46 16.75
N ASN A 201 -5.76 -0.10 15.48
CA ASN A 201 -5.02 0.97 14.81
C ASN A 201 -5.18 2.31 15.54
N LEU A 202 -6.39 2.63 16.00
CA LEU A 202 -6.66 3.84 16.78
C LEU A 202 -5.96 3.83 18.15
N ALA A 203 -5.94 2.68 18.84
CA ALA A 203 -5.22 2.52 20.10
C ALA A 203 -3.70 2.73 19.90
N GLN A 204 -3.13 2.19 18.82
CA GLN A 204 -1.73 2.42 18.45
C GLN A 204 -1.46 3.90 18.10
N ASN A 205 -2.38 4.60 17.42
CA ASN A 205 -2.23 6.04 17.19
C ASN A 205 -2.22 6.82 18.51
N PHE A 206 -3.12 6.53 19.45
CA PHE A 206 -3.11 7.15 20.78
C PHE A 206 -1.85 6.81 21.58
N TYR A 207 -1.33 5.58 21.47
CA TYR A 207 -0.07 5.18 22.09
C TYR A 207 1.12 6.00 21.56
N MET A 208 1.27 6.13 20.24
CA MET A 208 2.34 6.95 19.64
C MET A 208 2.22 8.44 20.00
N LEU A 209 0.99 8.93 20.20
CA LEU A 209 0.70 10.27 20.72
C LEU A 209 0.81 10.39 22.26
N LYS A 210 1.27 9.34 22.96
CA LYS A 210 1.43 9.25 24.42
C LYS A 210 0.15 9.46 25.24
N GLN A 211 -1.01 9.23 24.63
CA GLN A 211 -2.32 9.31 25.26
C GLN A 211 -2.73 7.92 25.77
N TYR A 212 -1.94 7.38 26.69
CA TYR A 212 -2.04 5.98 27.11
C TYR A 212 -3.42 5.59 27.65
N ASP A 213 -4.09 6.46 28.42
CA ASP A 213 -5.44 6.21 28.94
C ASP A 213 -6.49 6.00 27.81
N ARG A 214 -6.32 6.68 26.67
CA ARG A 214 -7.18 6.52 25.49
C ARG A 214 -6.89 5.20 24.77
N ALA A 215 -5.61 4.84 24.65
CA ALA A 215 -5.20 3.55 24.09
C ALA A 215 -5.70 2.38 24.96
N GLN A 216 -5.59 2.49 26.28
CA GLN A 216 -6.06 1.47 27.23
C GLN A 216 -7.57 1.23 27.08
N ALA A 217 -8.38 2.29 27.10
CA ALA A 217 -9.84 2.17 26.97
C ALA A 217 -10.27 1.51 25.64
N LEU A 218 -9.53 1.75 24.55
CA LEU A 218 -9.78 1.11 23.26
C LEU A 218 -9.38 -0.38 23.26
N LEU A 219 -8.24 -0.74 23.86
CA LEU A 219 -7.81 -2.13 23.97
C LEU A 219 -8.69 -2.95 24.93
N GLU A 220 -9.17 -2.35 26.03
CA GLU A 220 -10.17 -2.95 26.92
C GLU A 220 -11.49 -3.20 26.18
N ARG A 221 -11.93 -2.25 25.35
CA ARG A 221 -13.08 -2.43 24.46
C ARG A 221 -12.85 -3.54 23.44
N ARG A 222 -11.67 -3.60 22.81
CA ARG A 222 -11.31 -4.66 21.86
C ARG A 222 -11.39 -6.03 22.53
N LEU A 223 -10.77 -6.18 23.70
CA LEU A 223 -10.80 -7.40 24.50
C LEU A 223 -12.24 -7.84 24.83
N ALA A 224 -13.14 -6.90 25.12
CA ALA A 224 -14.54 -7.19 25.37
C ALA A 224 -15.29 -7.68 24.12
N ILE A 225 -15.03 -7.07 22.95
CA ILE A 225 -15.62 -7.51 21.66
C ILE A 225 -15.08 -8.89 21.28
N ALA A 226 -13.77 -9.10 21.35
CA ALA A 226 -13.12 -10.37 21.03
C ALA A 226 -13.65 -11.51 21.91
N LYS A 227 -13.80 -11.27 23.23
CA LYS A 227 -14.43 -12.22 24.16
C LYS A 227 -15.90 -12.49 23.86
N ALA A 228 -16.66 -11.53 23.33
CA ALA A 228 -18.06 -11.72 23.00
C ALA A 228 -18.27 -12.62 21.77
N HIS A 229 -17.33 -12.61 20.82
CA HIS A 229 -17.37 -13.45 19.60
C HIS A 229 -16.52 -14.73 19.70
N ASN A 230 -15.69 -14.86 20.75
CA ASN A 230 -14.73 -15.96 20.98
C ASN A 230 -13.53 -15.95 20.00
N GLU A 231 -13.09 -14.75 19.59
CA GLU A 231 -11.94 -14.54 18.71
C GLU A 231 -10.62 -14.68 19.50
N GLU A 232 -10.16 -15.92 19.72
CA GLU A 232 -8.99 -16.21 20.57
C GLU A 232 -7.73 -15.40 20.23
N TRP A 233 -7.45 -15.20 18.93
CA TRP A 233 -6.32 -14.39 18.46
C TRP A 233 -6.44 -12.93 18.92
N ASP A 234 -7.60 -12.31 18.78
CA ASP A 234 -7.85 -10.94 19.24
C ASP A 234 -7.91 -10.81 20.76
N ILE A 235 -8.32 -11.87 21.48
CA ILE A 235 -8.26 -11.91 22.96
C ILE A 235 -6.79 -11.88 23.40
N ASP A 236 -5.95 -12.74 22.83
CA ASP A 236 -4.54 -12.84 23.18
C ASP A 236 -3.76 -11.54 22.89
N ASP A 237 -3.90 -11.01 21.68
CA ASP A 237 -3.22 -9.77 21.27
C ASP A 237 -3.74 -8.54 22.05
N SER A 238 -5.03 -8.49 22.40
CA SER A 238 -5.55 -7.43 23.27
C SER A 238 -4.94 -7.50 24.68
N LEU A 239 -4.79 -8.70 25.25
CA LEU A 239 -4.10 -8.91 26.53
C LEU A 239 -2.62 -8.54 26.44
N PHE A 240 -1.95 -8.80 25.31
CA PHE A 240 -0.56 -8.41 25.07
C PHE A 240 -0.37 -6.91 25.07
N GLN A 241 -1.14 -6.20 24.23
CA GLN A 241 -1.02 -4.75 24.10
C GLN A 241 -1.41 -4.03 25.40
N LEU A 242 -2.42 -4.51 26.14
CA LEU A 242 -2.72 -4.01 27.49
C LEU A 242 -1.56 -4.27 28.47
N GLY A 243 -0.93 -5.44 28.41
CA GLY A 243 0.19 -5.79 29.29
C GLY A 243 1.42 -4.92 29.04
N VAL A 244 1.75 -4.66 27.77
CA VAL A 244 2.80 -3.71 27.36
C VAL A 244 2.46 -2.30 27.84
N LEU A 245 1.24 -1.83 27.61
CA LEU A 245 0.80 -0.49 28.01
C LEU A 245 0.86 -0.26 29.52
N ALA A 246 0.39 -1.25 30.30
CA ALA A 246 0.48 -1.22 31.75
C ALA A 246 1.94 -1.17 32.24
N PHE A 247 2.86 -1.89 31.58
CA PHE A 247 4.29 -1.82 31.89
C PHE A 247 4.88 -0.42 31.62
N GLU A 248 4.58 0.18 30.45
CA GLU A 248 5.06 1.53 30.10
C GLU A 248 4.47 2.62 31.02
N GLN A 249 3.30 2.38 31.62
CA GLN A 249 2.72 3.20 32.69
C GLN A 249 3.28 2.90 34.10
N GLY A 250 4.21 1.95 34.25
CA GLY A 250 4.80 1.53 35.53
C GLY A 250 3.90 0.64 36.40
N GLN A 251 2.78 0.17 35.87
CA GLN A 251 1.79 -0.67 36.55
C GLN A 251 2.20 -2.15 36.54
N ASN A 252 3.40 -2.44 37.06
CA ASN A 252 4.06 -3.74 36.90
C ASN A 252 3.18 -4.97 37.25
N ALA A 253 2.44 -4.91 38.35
CA ALA A 253 1.56 -6.00 38.78
C ALA A 253 0.37 -6.24 37.82
N GLN A 254 -0.12 -5.20 37.15
CA GLN A 254 -1.17 -5.30 36.14
C GLN A 254 -0.61 -5.90 34.84
N ALA A 255 0.57 -5.44 34.40
CA ALA A 255 1.28 -6.01 33.26
C ALA A 255 1.52 -7.53 33.44
N GLU A 256 2.03 -7.93 34.61
CA GLU A 256 2.26 -9.34 34.95
C GLU A 256 0.96 -10.16 34.96
N SER A 257 -0.12 -9.59 35.51
CA SER A 257 -1.44 -10.23 35.52
C SER A 257 -2.02 -10.44 34.11
N LEU A 258 -1.79 -9.50 33.19
CA LEU A 258 -2.24 -9.58 31.81
C LEU A 258 -1.44 -10.61 31.00
N MET A 259 -0.10 -10.62 31.14
CA MET A 259 0.73 -11.66 30.49
C MET A 259 0.43 -13.06 31.03
N LYS A 260 0.12 -13.20 32.33
CA LYS A 260 -0.34 -14.48 32.90
C LYS A 260 -1.70 -14.93 32.37
N GLN A 261 -2.60 -14.00 32.02
CA GLN A 261 -3.87 -14.34 31.35
C GLN A 261 -3.66 -14.86 29.92
N ARG A 262 -2.73 -14.27 29.14
CA ARG A 262 -2.32 -14.82 27.83
C ARG A 262 -1.83 -16.25 27.94
N LEU A 263 -0.92 -16.49 28.87
CA LEU A 263 -0.34 -17.82 29.08
C LEU A 263 -1.38 -18.85 29.53
N ALA A 264 -2.40 -18.44 30.30
CA ALA A 264 -3.54 -19.30 30.62
C ALA A 264 -4.37 -19.63 29.38
N LEU A 265 -4.71 -18.63 28.55
CA LEU A 265 -5.46 -18.82 27.30
C LEU A 265 -4.74 -19.76 26.33
N ALA A 266 -3.43 -19.57 26.12
CA ALA A 266 -2.63 -20.45 25.25
C ALA A 266 -2.55 -21.90 25.78
N LYS A 267 -2.53 -22.08 27.11
CA LYS A 267 -2.59 -23.40 27.76
C LYS A 267 -3.97 -24.05 27.64
N GLU A 268 -5.04 -23.27 27.62
CA GLU A 268 -6.41 -23.75 27.39
C GLU A 268 -6.65 -24.15 25.93
N SER A 269 -6.10 -23.40 24.95
CA SER A 269 -6.18 -23.77 23.53
C SER A 269 -5.25 -24.92 23.14
N GLY A 270 -4.24 -25.23 23.95
CA GLY A 270 -3.24 -26.27 23.67
C GLY A 270 -2.29 -25.91 22.52
N ASP A 271 -2.15 -24.62 22.22
CA ASP A 271 -1.35 -24.09 21.12
C ASP A 271 0.09 -23.87 21.60
N ALA A 272 1.00 -24.71 21.13
CA ALA A 272 2.40 -24.72 21.58
C ALA A 272 3.15 -23.44 21.18
N ASP A 273 2.82 -22.84 20.04
CA ASP A 273 3.49 -21.64 19.54
C ASP A 273 3.01 -20.43 20.35
N ARG A 274 1.69 -20.27 20.55
CA ARG A 274 1.15 -19.24 21.47
C ARG A 274 1.65 -19.40 22.90
N MET A 275 1.82 -20.63 23.39
CA MET A 275 2.37 -20.88 24.72
C MET A 275 3.81 -20.38 24.83
N MET A 276 4.64 -20.65 23.82
CA MET A 276 6.02 -20.17 23.74
C MET A 276 6.08 -18.63 23.71
N ASP A 277 5.29 -18.00 22.83
CA ASP A 277 5.22 -16.54 22.70
C ASP A 277 4.74 -15.85 24.00
N ALA A 278 3.79 -16.45 24.71
CA ALA A 278 3.30 -15.93 25.98
C ALA A 278 4.31 -16.13 27.13
N GLU A 279 5.10 -17.21 27.12
CA GLU A 279 6.19 -17.43 28.08
C GLU A 279 7.37 -16.48 27.81
N GLU A 280 7.73 -16.24 26.55
CA GLU A 280 8.74 -15.25 26.17
C GLU A 280 8.32 -13.82 26.55
N ALA A 281 7.08 -13.42 26.26
CA ALA A 281 6.57 -12.11 26.64
C ALA A 281 6.59 -11.89 28.17
N LEU A 282 6.30 -12.93 28.96
CA LEU A 282 6.38 -12.87 30.42
C LEU A 282 7.83 -12.80 30.92
N GLN A 283 8.76 -13.52 30.28
CA GLN A 283 10.19 -13.48 30.60
C GLN A 283 10.79 -12.09 30.32
N ILE A 284 10.54 -11.52 29.13
CA ILE A 284 10.95 -10.16 28.75
C ILE A 284 10.40 -9.14 29.76
N LEU A 285 9.16 -9.33 30.21
CA LEU A 285 8.53 -8.46 31.20
C LEU A 285 9.28 -8.49 32.55
N TYR A 286 9.62 -9.67 33.08
CA TYR A 286 10.38 -9.77 34.33
C TYR A 286 11.80 -9.20 34.21
N GLU A 287 12.49 -9.46 33.09
CA GLU A 287 13.81 -8.89 32.81
C GLU A 287 13.78 -7.36 32.81
N LYS A 288 12.78 -6.76 32.17
CA LYS A 288 12.53 -5.31 32.19
C LYS A 288 12.19 -4.77 33.59
N MET A 289 11.54 -5.56 34.44
CA MET A 289 11.29 -5.22 35.85
C MET A 289 12.53 -5.39 36.76
N GLY A 290 13.62 -5.96 36.26
CA GLY A 290 14.78 -6.32 37.07
C GLY A 290 14.55 -7.51 38.01
N GLN A 291 13.51 -8.31 37.75
CA GLN A 291 13.20 -9.54 38.49
C GLN A 291 13.83 -10.73 37.75
N ARG A 292 14.57 -11.58 38.48
CA ARG A 292 15.22 -12.81 38.01
C ARG A 292 14.83 -13.97 38.92
#